data_AF-R7ETS0-F1
#
_entry.id   AF-R7ETS0-F1
#
_cell.length_a   1.000
_cell.length_b   1.000
_cell.length_c   1.000
_cell.angle_alpha   90.00
_cell.angle_beta   90.00
_cell.angle_gamma   90.00
#
_symmetry.space_group_name_H-M   'P 1'
#
loop_
_entity.id
_entity.type
_entity.pdbx_description
1 polymer ?
#
loop_
_entity_poly.entity_id
_entity_poly.type
_entity_poly.pdbx_seq_one_letter_code
_entity_poly.pdbx_strand_id
1 'polypeptide(L)'
;MCEYIILENFKMDKYIYDENNGLWYELQGEYYLPCLSLPPEEEKPIGIWGQRHKRYLKEHRKATYTTLLTSGKLNTYLSGINEQAQERFERLIDGMKQAQGITEQLKAENALEWVRRMNNIRACAMEIVNKEIIFA
;
A
#
# COMPACT_ATOMS: atom_id res chain seq x y z
N MET A 1 42.75 -28.93 44.28
CA MET A 1 42.87 -29.03 42.81
C MET A 1 41.49 -29.37 42.30
N CYS A 2 40.70 -28.37 41.92
CA CYS A 2 39.44 -28.59 41.22
C CYS A 2 39.76 -28.53 39.72
N GLU A 3 39.52 -29.63 39.04
CA GLU A 3 39.76 -29.78 37.62
C GLU A 3 38.86 -28.79 36.87
N TYR A 4 39.48 -27.87 36.14
CA TYR A 4 38.82 -27.09 35.11
C TYR A 4 38.28 -28.08 34.08
N ILE A 5 36.97 -28.34 34.12
CA ILE A 5 36.26 -28.92 32.98
C ILE A 5 36.30 -27.84 31.91
N ILE A 6 37.25 -27.97 30.99
CA ILE A 6 37.26 -27.23 29.73
C ILE A 6 35.92 -27.58 29.09
N LEU A 7 34.99 -26.62 29.08
CA LEU A 7 33.77 -26.69 28.29
C LEU A 7 34.22 -27.01 26.87
N GLU A 8 33.95 -28.25 26.45
CA GLU A 8 34.06 -28.69 25.08
C GLU A 8 33.46 -27.59 24.21
N ASN A 9 34.16 -27.21 23.14
CA ASN A 9 33.66 -26.23 22.18
C ASN A 9 32.23 -26.63 21.75
N PHE A 10 31.22 -26.03 22.37
CA PHE A 10 29.83 -26.15 21.97
C PHE A 10 29.74 -25.55 20.58
N LYS A 11 29.86 -26.41 19.57
CA LYS A 11 29.72 -26.03 18.18
C LYS A 11 28.23 -25.79 17.94
N MET A 12 27.80 -24.58 18.23
CA MET A 12 26.44 -24.13 17.99
C MET A 12 26.21 -24.08 16.48
N ASP A 13 25.18 -24.77 16.01
CA ASP A 13 24.82 -24.74 14.60
C ASP A 13 24.34 -23.35 14.22
N LYS A 14 24.70 -22.88 13.02
CA LYS A 14 24.29 -21.55 12.56
C LYS A 14 22.76 -21.43 12.44
N TYR A 15 22.08 -22.53 12.10
CA TYR A 15 20.63 -22.58 11.98
C TYR A 15 20.06 -23.81 12.68
N ILE A 16 18.95 -23.63 13.39
CA ILE A 16 18.18 -24.72 14.01
C ILE A 16 16.70 -24.62 13.60
N TYR A 17 16.01 -25.75 13.53
CA TYR A 17 14.57 -25.82 13.28
C TYR A 17 13.86 -26.38 14.51
N ASP A 18 12.81 -25.71 14.99
CA ASP A 18 11.98 -26.18 16.10
C ASP A 18 10.67 -26.78 15.57
N GLU A 19 10.52 -28.10 15.71
CA GLU A 19 9.32 -28.82 15.25
C GLU A 19 8.06 -28.42 16.03
N ASN A 20 8.18 -27.89 17.25
CA ASN A 20 7.02 -27.55 18.07
C ASN A 20 6.28 -26.29 17.59
N ASN A 21 6.99 -25.34 17.00
CA ASN A 21 6.43 -24.09 16.47
C ASN A 21 6.63 -23.92 14.95
N GLY A 22 7.42 -24.80 14.32
CA GLY A 22 7.68 -24.81 12.89
C GLY A 22 8.60 -23.70 12.41
N LEU A 23 9.37 -23.06 13.29
CA LEU A 23 10.24 -21.92 12.96
C LEU A 23 11.70 -22.35 12.80
N TRP A 24 12.38 -21.66 11.88
CA TRP A 24 13.83 -21.65 11.81
C TRP A 24 14.38 -20.57 12.75
N TYR A 25 15.57 -20.80 13.30
CA TYR A 25 16.30 -19.83 14.09
C TYR A 25 17.73 -19.69 13.56
N GLU A 26 18.26 -18.47 13.55
CA GLU A 26 19.65 -18.16 13.23
C GLU A 26 20.42 -17.81 14.51
N LEU A 27 21.63 -18.34 14.65
CA LEU A 27 22.55 -17.96 15.72
C LEU A 27 23.10 -16.56 15.44
N GLN A 28 22.72 -15.58 16.28
CA GLN A 28 23.27 -14.24 16.28
C GLN A 28 23.90 -13.94 17.64
N GLY A 29 25.24 -13.88 17.67
CA GLY A 29 26.01 -13.80 18.91
C GLY A 29 25.83 -15.07 19.74
N GLU A 30 25.27 -14.95 20.94
CA GLU A 30 25.03 -16.06 21.87
C GLU A 30 23.56 -16.53 21.86
N TYR A 31 22.71 -15.96 21.00
CA TYR A 31 21.27 -16.21 20.99
C TYR A 31 20.79 -16.74 19.64
N TYR A 32 19.83 -17.67 19.70
CA TYR A 32 19.05 -18.09 18.54
C TYR A 32 17.86 -17.15 18.35
N LEU A 33 17.84 -16.41 17.24
CA LEU A 33 16.74 -15.52 16.86
C LEU A 33 15.87 -16.18 15.79
N PRO A 34 14.53 -16.14 15.91
CA PRO A 34 13.65 -16.74 14.93
C PRO A 34 13.76 -16.03 13.58
N CYS A 35 13.88 -16.81 12.52
CA CYS A 35 13.87 -16.37 11.12
C CYS A 35 12.44 -16.01 10.72
N LEU A 36 12.02 -14.80 11.08
CA LEU A 36 10.70 -14.27 10.73
C LEU A 36 10.75 -13.56 9.38
N SER A 37 10.02 -14.09 8.40
CA SER A 37 9.76 -13.42 7.13
C SER A 37 8.26 -13.24 6.93
N LEU A 38 7.88 -12.11 6.34
CA LEU A 38 6.51 -11.95 5.84
C LEU A 38 6.37 -12.80 4.58
N PRO A 39 5.17 -13.36 4.33
CA PRO A 39 4.91 -14.01 3.05
C PRO A 39 5.18 -13.01 1.92
N PRO A 40 5.80 -13.45 0.81
CA PRO A 40 6.08 -12.56 -0.30
C PRO A 40 4.76 -12.01 -0.87
N GLU A 41 4.66 -10.69 -0.98
CA GLU A 41 3.55 -10.03 -1.65
C GLU A 41 4.03 -9.55 -3.05
N GLU A 42 3.18 -9.66 -4.06
CA GLU A 42 3.46 -9.06 -5.37
C GLU A 42 3.58 -7.53 -5.24
N GLU A 43 4.77 -6.99 -5.46
CA GLU A 43 5.00 -5.55 -5.44
C GLU A 43 4.46 -4.91 -6.72
N LYS A 44 3.19 -4.48 -6.70
CA LYS A 44 2.62 -3.66 -7.77
C LYS A 44 2.87 -2.18 -7.47
N PRO A 45 3.21 -1.37 -8.50
CA PRO A 45 3.33 0.07 -8.33
C PRO A 45 1.96 0.66 -7.99
N ILE A 46 1.84 1.26 -6.81
CA ILE A 46 0.60 1.87 -6.32
C ILE A 46 0.52 3.29 -6.86
N GLY A 47 -0.55 3.59 -7.62
CA GLY A 47 -0.83 4.93 -8.14
C GLY A 47 -1.21 5.95 -7.07
N ILE A 48 -1.52 7.18 -7.51
CA ILE A 48 -1.78 8.33 -6.64
C ILE A 48 -2.93 8.06 -5.66
N TRP A 49 -4.00 7.40 -6.12
CA TRP A 49 -5.17 7.10 -5.29
C TRP A 49 -4.85 6.11 -4.18
N GLY A 50 -4.17 5.02 -4.51
CA GLY A 50 -3.75 4.04 -3.51
C GLY A 50 -2.79 4.64 -2.49
N GLN A 51 -1.86 5.51 -2.89
CA GLN A 51 -0.97 6.21 -1.95
C GLN A 51 -1.73 7.15 -1.01
N ARG A 52 -2.73 7.87 -1.52
CA ARG A 52 -3.59 8.71 -0.68
C ARG A 52 -4.37 7.89 0.33
N HIS A 53 -4.97 6.78 -0.10
CA HIS A 53 -5.72 5.91 0.81
C HIS A 53 -4.79 5.25 1.83
N LYS A 54 -3.58 4.84 1.43
CA LYS A 54 -2.54 4.37 2.36
C LYS A 54 -2.21 5.40 3.44
N ARG A 55 -2.07 6.67 3.08
CA ARG A 55 -1.85 7.76 4.04
C ARG A 55 -3.03 7.90 5.00
N TYR A 56 -4.25 7.91 4.47
CA TYR A 56 -5.47 7.97 5.29
C TYR A 56 -5.55 6.80 6.29
N LEU A 57 -5.25 5.57 5.85
CA LEU A 57 -5.25 4.41 6.74
C LEU A 57 -4.21 4.56 7.86
N LYS A 58 -3.01 5.06 7.55
CA LYS A 58 -1.96 5.30 8.57
C LYS A 58 -2.35 6.38 9.59
N GLU A 59 -3.02 7.43 9.14
CA GLU A 59 -3.35 8.58 10.00
C GLU A 59 -4.62 8.33 10.82
N HIS A 60 -5.64 7.71 10.22
CA HIS A 60 -6.99 7.62 10.78
C HIS A 60 -7.48 6.19 11.06
N ARG A 61 -6.92 5.15 10.42
CA ARG A 61 -7.37 3.75 10.54
C ARG A 61 -6.21 2.79 10.84
N LYS A 62 -5.40 3.13 11.86
CA LYS A 62 -4.16 2.42 12.20
C LYS A 62 -4.34 0.91 12.39
N ALA A 63 -5.43 0.48 13.02
CA ALA A 63 -5.72 -0.93 13.23
C ALA A 63 -5.83 -1.69 11.89
N THR A 64 -6.66 -1.19 10.97
CA THR A 64 -6.82 -1.75 9.62
C THR A 64 -5.50 -1.76 8.86
N TYR A 65 -4.73 -0.67 8.92
CA TYR A 65 -3.42 -0.60 8.27
C TYR A 65 -2.47 -1.68 8.78
N THR A 66 -2.35 -1.83 10.10
CA THR A 66 -1.47 -2.84 10.72
C THR A 66 -1.91 -4.24 10.35
N THR A 67 -3.22 -4.55 10.40
CA THR A 67 -3.73 -5.87 10.02
C THR A 67 -3.40 -6.22 8.57
N LEU A 68 -3.62 -5.29 7.64
CA LEU A 68 -3.28 -5.50 6.22
C LEU A 68 -1.78 -5.74 6.04
N LEU A 69 -0.95 -4.93 6.71
CA LEU A 69 0.51 -5.04 6.66
C LEU A 69 1.00 -6.40 7.20
N THR A 70 0.55 -6.81 8.39
CA THR A 70 0.97 -8.08 9.00
C THR A 70 0.43 -9.29 8.25
N SER A 71 -0.70 -9.15 7.54
CA SER A 71 -1.27 -10.22 6.72
C SER A 71 -0.61 -10.37 5.34
N GLY A 72 0.27 -9.45 4.94
CA GLY A 72 0.88 -9.45 3.61
C GLY A 72 -0.10 -9.19 2.46
N LYS A 73 -1.18 -8.43 2.73
CA LYS A 73 -2.26 -8.12 1.75
C LYS A 73 -2.37 -6.62 1.46
N LEU A 74 -1.40 -5.83 1.90
CA LEU A 74 -1.50 -4.38 1.85
C LEU A 74 -1.39 -3.86 0.41
N ASN A 75 -0.45 -4.39 -0.38
CA ASN A 75 -0.26 -3.96 -1.77
C ASN A 75 -1.48 -4.29 -2.61
N THR A 76 -1.96 -5.55 -2.54
CA THR A 76 -3.14 -6.03 -3.28
C THR A 76 -4.40 -5.25 -2.94
N TYR A 77 -4.61 -4.91 -1.66
CA TYR A 77 -5.72 -4.07 -1.24
C TYR A 77 -5.61 -2.65 -1.84
N LEU A 78 -4.43 -2.02 -1.74
CA LEU A 78 -4.22 -0.67 -2.24
C LEU A 78 -4.26 -0.57 -3.76
N SER A 79 -3.86 -1.62 -4.49
CA SER A 79 -3.99 -1.67 -5.95
C SER A 79 -5.45 -1.72 -6.37
N GLY A 80 -6.28 -2.52 -5.70
CA GLY A 80 -7.72 -2.57 -5.97
C GLY A 80 -8.41 -1.23 -5.70
N ILE A 81 -8.09 -0.57 -4.59
CA ILE A 81 -8.59 0.79 -4.31
C ILE A 81 -8.13 1.79 -5.37
N ASN A 82 -6.88 1.68 -5.83
CA ASN A 82 -6.37 2.57 -6.86
C ASN A 82 -7.10 2.42 -8.19
N GLU A 83 -7.34 1.18 -8.63
CA GLU A 83 -8.11 0.88 -9.85
C GLU A 83 -9.55 1.41 -9.74
N GLN A 84 -10.23 1.10 -8.64
CA GLN A 84 -11.60 1.55 -8.40
C GLN A 84 -11.72 3.08 -8.39
N ALA A 85 -10.80 3.77 -7.70
CA ALA A 85 -10.77 5.22 -7.64
C ALA A 85 -10.47 5.85 -9.00
N GLN A 86 -9.55 5.27 -9.78
CA GLN A 86 -9.21 5.74 -11.12
C GLN A 86 -10.39 5.60 -12.07
N GLU A 87 -11.05 4.44 -12.11
CA GLU A 87 -12.22 4.18 -12.95
C GLU A 87 -13.38 5.13 -12.59
N ARG A 88 -13.63 5.34 -11.29
CA ARG A 88 -14.66 6.29 -10.82
C ARG A 88 -14.33 7.72 -11.23
N PHE A 89 -13.07 8.13 -11.11
CA PHE A 89 -12.60 9.46 -11.50
C PHE A 89 -12.80 9.74 -12.99
N GLU A 90 -12.41 8.79 -13.85
CA GLU A 90 -12.56 8.90 -15.30
C GLU A 90 -14.03 9.00 -15.71
N ARG A 91 -14.88 8.14 -15.15
CA ARG A 91 -16.34 8.19 -15.39
C ARG A 91 -16.96 9.53 -14.99
N LEU A 92 -16.59 10.08 -13.83
CA LEU A 92 -17.08 11.38 -13.37
C LEU A 92 -16.65 12.50 -14.31
N ILE A 93 -15.38 12.48 -14.72
CA ILE A 93 -14.84 13.46 -15.67
C ILE A 93 -15.64 13.43 -16.97
N ASP A 94 -15.85 12.26 -17.56
CA ASP A 94 -16.50 12.16 -18.87
C ASP A 94 -17.99 12.53 -18.80
N GLY A 95 -18.69 12.14 -17.73
CA GLY A 95 -20.06 12.58 -17.49
C GLY A 95 -20.17 14.10 -17.32
N MET A 96 -19.26 14.73 -16.57
CA MET A 96 -19.26 16.19 -16.39
C MET A 96 -18.86 16.95 -17.66
N LYS A 97 -17.92 16.42 -18.47
CA LYS A 97 -17.56 17.01 -19.77
C LYS A 97 -18.77 17.07 -20.70
N GLN A 98 -19.52 15.96 -20.78
CA GLN A 98 -20.75 15.87 -21.58
C GLN A 98 -21.80 16.86 -21.07
N ALA A 99 -22.02 16.92 -19.75
CA ALA A 99 -23.00 17.81 -19.14
C ALA A 99 -22.67 19.31 -19.34
N GLN A 100 -21.39 19.68 -19.34
CA GLN A 100 -20.93 21.06 -19.52
C GLN A 100 -20.64 21.42 -20.99
N GLY A 101 -20.84 20.50 -21.93
CA GLY A 101 -20.60 20.71 -23.36
C GLY A 101 -19.13 21.05 -23.69
N ILE A 102 -18.17 20.48 -22.96
CA ILE A 102 -16.75 20.73 -23.21
C ILE A 102 -16.33 19.93 -24.45
N THR A 103 -16.18 20.62 -25.58
CA THR A 103 -15.77 20.04 -26.86
C THR A 103 -14.37 20.50 -27.27
N GLU A 104 -13.78 19.80 -28.24
CA GLU A 104 -12.52 20.25 -28.87
C GLU A 104 -12.72 21.56 -29.66
N GLN A 105 -13.94 21.89 -30.08
CA GLN A 105 -14.25 23.20 -30.70
C GLN A 105 -14.06 24.34 -29.69
N LEU A 106 -14.57 24.19 -28.46
CA LEU A 106 -14.34 25.17 -27.40
C LEU A 106 -12.84 25.37 -27.11
N LYS A 107 -12.05 24.30 -27.23
CA LYS A 107 -10.59 24.38 -27.04
C LYS A 107 -9.89 25.16 -28.14
N ALA A 108 -10.36 25.05 -29.38
CA ALA A 108 -9.83 25.78 -30.53
C ALA A 108 -10.21 27.27 -30.49
N GLU A 109 -11.44 27.58 -30.08
CA GLU A 109 -11.96 28.95 -29.99
C GLU A 109 -11.45 29.69 -28.75
N ASN A 110 -11.41 29.00 -27.60
CA ASN A 110 -11.01 29.58 -26.32
C ASN A 110 -10.32 28.55 -25.40
N ALA A 111 -9.03 28.33 -25.66
CA ALA A 111 -8.21 27.40 -24.90
C ALA A 111 -8.15 27.71 -23.38
N LEU A 112 -8.15 28.99 -22.98
CA LEU A 112 -8.09 29.37 -21.56
C LEU A 112 -9.37 28.99 -20.82
N GLU A 113 -10.53 29.26 -21.41
CA GLU A 113 -11.82 28.88 -20.82
C GLU A 113 -11.98 27.35 -20.79
N TRP A 114 -11.52 26.65 -21.83
CA TRP A 114 -11.50 25.19 -21.85
C TRP A 114 -10.68 24.62 -20.68
N VAL A 115 -9.45 25.13 -20.47
CA VAL A 115 -8.59 24.70 -19.34
C VAL A 115 -9.27 25.01 -18.00
N ARG A 116 -9.88 26.18 -17.85
CA ARG A 116 -10.60 26.57 -16.63
C ARG A 116 -11.72 25.59 -16.29
N ARG A 117 -12.56 25.25 -17.26
CA ARG A 117 -13.67 24.30 -17.04
C ARG A 117 -13.17 22.89 -16.79
N MET A 118 -12.17 22.43 -17.54
CA MET A 118 -11.59 21.11 -17.33
C MET A 118 -10.95 20.98 -15.93
N ASN A 119 -10.28 22.04 -15.44
CA ASN A 119 -9.73 22.06 -14.09
C ASN A 119 -10.83 22.01 -13.02
N ASN A 120 -11.94 22.73 -13.21
CA ASN A 120 -13.08 22.68 -12.30
C ASN A 120 -13.67 21.25 -12.23
N ILE A 121 -13.91 20.62 -13.39
CA ILE A 121 -14.41 19.24 -13.46
C ILE A 121 -13.46 18.28 -12.74
N ARG A 122 -12.15 18.38 -13.00
CA ARG A 122 -11.15 17.52 -12.34
C ARG A 122 -11.18 17.72 -10.83
N ALA A 123 -11.29 18.96 -10.34
CA ALA A 123 -11.38 19.25 -8.91
C ALA A 123 -12.64 18.64 -8.29
N CYS A 124 -13.80 18.81 -8.92
CA CYS A 124 -15.06 18.24 -8.44
C CYS A 124 -15.03 16.70 -8.42
N ALA A 125 -14.57 16.07 -9.51
CA ALA A 125 -14.41 14.62 -9.57
C ALA A 125 -13.44 14.10 -8.50
N MET A 126 -12.34 14.84 -8.25
CA MET A 126 -11.35 14.51 -7.21
C MET A 126 -11.96 14.54 -5.80
N GLU A 127 -12.77 15.56 -5.49
CA GLU A 127 -13.45 15.67 -4.20
C GLU A 127 -14.44 14.53 -3.97
N ILE A 128 -15.22 14.18 -4.99
CA ILE A 128 -16.17 13.07 -4.92
C ILE A 128 -15.44 11.75 -4.66
N VAL A 129 -14.41 11.42 -5.45
CA VAL A 129 -13.63 10.18 -5.27
C VAL A 129 -12.94 10.13 -3.91
N ASN A 130 -12.38 11.26 -3.46
CA ASN A 130 -11.78 11.33 -2.14
C ASN A 130 -12.79 10.96 -1.04
N LYS A 131 -14.00 11.51 -1.11
CA LYS A 131 -15.06 11.28 -0.13
C LYS A 131 -15.65 9.87 -0.21
N GLU A 132 -15.90 9.36 -1.41
CA GLU A 132 -16.57 8.08 -1.64
C GLU A 132 -15.64 6.88 -1.41
N ILE A 133 -14.36 6.99 -1.77
CA ILE A 133 -13.43 5.85 -1.83
C ILE A 133 -12.23 6.06 -0.90
N ILE A 134 -11.57 7.22 -0.96
CA ILE A 134 -10.29 7.40 -0.26
C ILE A 134 -10.47 7.56 1.25
N PHE A 135 -11.55 8.19 1.71
CA PHE A 135 -11.80 8.51 3.12
C PHE A 135 -12.95 7.73 3.75
N ALA A 136 -13.50 6.73 3.05
CA ALA A 136 -14.44 5.78 3.64
C ALA A 136 -13.76 5.04 4.83
#